data_AF-A0A3S1DNV2-F1
#
_entry.id   AF-A0A3S1DNV2-F1
#
_cell.length_a   1.000
_cell.length_b   1.000
_cell.length_c   1.000
_cell.angle_alpha   90.00
_cell.angle_beta   90.00
_cell.angle_gamma   90.00
#
_symmetry.space_group_name_H-M   'P 1'
#
loop_
_entity.id
_entity.type
_entity.pdbx_description
1 polymer ?
#
loop_
_entity_poly.entity_id
_entity_poly.type
_entity_poly.pdbx_seq_one_letter_code
_entity_poly.pdbx_strand_id
1 'polypeptide(L)'
;MLQPKEWLHWLWPTLIPLSSAEQTEDTEWKQGIAASVQEGDWSTDSDVVLEESRRLFDAEVDRRKGSDAKAGIYLAAITALIPVLVSLLPTLWSDKSSKWLGCISLMLFGLAVAFLLRAGAWAFRTLKVAGFTQLGPGELANTWKEGSPKAGLAKQLASAVLHNYSLVNEKVTGIKMTHEYLLRAFLTFTILLVLQVIWPVGVWVVEERTKLDTPTPAPLIMCYS
;
A
#
# COMPACT_ATOMS: atom_id res chain seq x y z
N MET A 1 22.41 14.22 -9.14
CA MET A 1 22.72 12.78 -8.98
C MET A 1 22.22 12.38 -7.60
N LEU A 2 21.08 11.70 -7.51
CA LEU A 2 20.57 11.16 -6.25
C LEU A 2 21.53 10.08 -5.73
N GLN A 3 21.76 10.03 -4.41
CA GLN A 3 22.63 9.01 -3.82
C GLN A 3 22.03 7.61 -4.02
N PRO A 4 22.84 6.54 -4.17
CA PRO A 4 22.33 5.18 -4.39
C PRO A 4 21.35 4.70 -3.31
N LYS A 5 21.49 5.22 -2.08
CA LYS A 5 20.58 4.95 -0.96
C LYS A 5 19.18 5.56 -1.17
N GLU A 6 19.11 6.74 -1.77
CA GLU A 6 17.86 7.44 -2.09
C GLU A 6 17.11 6.72 -3.23
N TRP A 7 17.86 6.20 -4.21
CA TRP A 7 17.31 5.35 -5.27
C TRP A 7 16.70 4.06 -4.72
N LEU A 8 17.38 3.42 -3.76
CA LEU A 8 16.88 2.19 -3.13
C LEU A 8 15.62 2.45 -2.29
N HIS A 9 15.55 3.58 -1.57
CA HIS A 9 14.35 3.98 -0.83
C HIS A 9 13.19 4.35 -1.75
N TRP A 10 13.48 4.99 -2.88
CA TRP A 10 12.45 5.32 -3.87
C TRP A 10 11.88 4.06 -4.53
N LEU A 11 12.76 3.12 -4.90
CA LEU A 11 12.38 1.86 -5.52
C LEU A 11 11.69 0.93 -4.51
N TRP A 12 12.18 0.84 -3.28
CA TRP A 12 11.69 -0.08 -2.26
C TRP A 12 11.25 0.67 -1.00
N PRO A 13 9.97 1.07 -0.90
CA PRO A 13 9.50 1.82 0.25
C PRO A 13 9.60 0.96 1.51
N THR A 14 10.27 1.48 2.53
CA THR A 14 10.40 0.84 3.85
C THR A 14 9.69 1.67 4.89
N LEU A 15 9.09 1.00 5.87
CA LEU A 15 8.61 1.69 7.06
C LEU A 15 9.81 2.09 7.90
N ILE A 16 9.90 3.38 8.19
CA ILE A 16 10.84 3.90 9.18
C ILE A 16 10.16 3.69 10.53
N PRO A 17 10.66 2.79 11.39
CA PRO A 17 10.11 2.66 12.73
C PRO A 17 10.36 3.96 13.50
N LEU A 18 9.45 4.30 14.42
CA LEU A 18 9.69 5.40 15.35
C LEU A 18 11.01 5.14 16.09
N SER A 19 11.81 6.19 16.28
CA SER A 19 12.98 6.13 17.14
C SER A 19 12.58 5.81 18.58
N SER A 20 13.52 5.34 19.41
CA SER A 20 13.23 5.02 20.81
C SER A 20 12.68 6.24 21.57
N ALA A 21 13.16 7.44 21.25
CA ALA A 21 12.67 8.68 21.84
C ALA A 21 11.20 8.96 21.44
N GLU A 22 10.86 8.83 20.15
CA GLU A 22 9.49 9.05 19.67
C GLU A 22 8.51 7.98 20.18
N GLN A 23 8.97 6.74 20.38
CA GLN A 23 8.15 5.69 20.99
C GLN A 23 7.84 5.99 22.46
N THR A 24 8.82 6.51 23.20
CA THR A 24 8.62 6.96 24.58
C THR A 24 7.64 8.13 24.61
N GLU A 25 7.79 9.13 23.75
CA GLU A 25 6.89 10.27 23.65
C GLU A 25 5.44 9.85 23.32
N ASP A 26 5.23 8.95 22.34
CA ASP A 26 3.90 8.43 22.01
C ASP A 26 3.28 7.64 23.18
N THR A 27 4.11 6.92 23.94
CA THR A 27 3.66 6.18 25.12
C THR A 27 3.27 7.12 26.26
N GLU A 28 4.10 8.12 26.55
CA GLU A 28 3.85 9.14 27.55
C GLU A 28 2.60 9.96 27.21
N TRP A 29 2.44 10.35 25.94
CA TRP A 29 1.25 11.05 25.46
C TRP A 29 -0.02 10.24 25.68
N LYS A 30 -0.01 8.94 25.33
CA LYS A 30 -1.16 8.04 25.59
C LYS A 30 -1.44 7.90 27.08
N GLN A 31 -0.41 7.75 27.90
CA GLN A 31 -0.57 7.65 29.35
C GLN A 31 -1.15 8.94 29.95
N GLY A 32 -0.71 10.10 29.47
CA GLY A 32 -1.25 11.40 29.89
C GLY A 32 -2.72 11.57 29.53
N ILE A 33 -3.15 11.15 28.34
CA ILE A 33 -4.57 11.14 27.97
C ILE A 33 -5.35 10.15 28.82
N ALA A 34 -4.82 8.93 29.03
CA ALA A 34 -5.48 7.94 29.86
C ALA A 34 -5.69 8.45 31.29
N ALA A 35 -4.67 9.09 31.89
CA ALA A 35 -4.77 9.73 33.19
C ALA A 35 -5.83 10.84 33.19
N SER A 36 -5.82 11.72 32.18
CA SER A 36 -6.80 12.80 32.04
C SER A 36 -8.25 12.28 31.93
N VAL A 37 -8.46 11.17 31.20
CA VAL A 37 -9.76 10.50 31.09
C VAL A 37 -10.22 9.92 32.43
N GLN A 38 -9.30 9.35 33.21
CA GLN A 38 -9.62 8.77 34.51
C GLN A 38 -9.87 9.83 35.58
N GLU A 39 -9.05 10.88 35.63
CA GLU A 39 -9.10 11.94 36.63
C GLU A 39 -10.20 12.98 36.36
N GLY A 40 -10.62 13.14 35.10
CA GLY A 40 -11.65 14.11 34.71
C GLY A 40 -12.99 13.85 35.41
N ASP A 41 -13.58 14.91 35.98
CA ASP A 41 -14.94 14.84 36.50
C ASP A 41 -15.95 14.99 35.35
N TRP A 42 -16.52 13.87 34.93
CA TRP A 42 -17.51 13.79 33.85
C TRP A 42 -18.94 13.59 34.39
N SER A 43 -19.14 13.82 35.69
CA SER A 43 -20.46 13.75 36.31
C SER A 43 -21.34 14.94 35.91
N THR A 44 -20.72 16.10 35.71
CA THR A 44 -21.38 17.31 35.16
C THR A 44 -21.60 17.11 33.67
N ASP A 45 -22.85 17.28 33.22
CA ASP A 45 -23.27 17.07 31.82
C ASP A 45 -22.86 15.71 31.22
N SER A 46 -22.94 14.65 32.04
CA SER A 46 -22.55 13.28 31.66
C SER A 46 -23.22 12.74 30.39
N ASP A 47 -24.37 13.30 29.99
CA ASP A 47 -25.03 12.99 28.72
C ASP A 47 -24.22 13.46 27.50
N VAL A 48 -23.71 14.69 27.55
CA VAL A 48 -22.91 15.27 26.46
C VAL A 48 -21.61 14.51 26.30
N VAL A 49 -20.92 14.22 27.40
CA VAL A 49 -19.64 13.50 27.38
C VAL A 49 -19.84 12.06 26.87
N LEU A 50 -20.95 11.41 27.26
CA LEU A 50 -21.28 10.08 26.76
C LEU A 50 -21.58 10.07 25.25
N GLU A 51 -22.34 11.05 24.76
CA GLU A 51 -22.63 11.18 23.33
C GLU A 51 -21.33 11.39 22.53
N GLU A 52 -20.45 12.26 23.00
CA GLU A 52 -19.16 12.52 22.36
C GLU A 52 -18.23 11.31 22.39
N SER A 53 -18.17 10.58 23.51
CA SER A 53 -17.41 9.33 23.61
C SER A 53 -17.94 8.25 22.66
N ARG A 54 -19.27 8.14 22.48
CA ARG A 54 -19.87 7.23 21.50
C ARG A 54 -19.50 7.62 20.08
N ARG A 55 -19.62 8.91 19.73
CA ARG A 55 -19.25 9.44 18.43
C ARG A 55 -17.78 9.17 18.10
N LEU A 56 -16.90 9.34 19.08
CA LEU A 56 -15.46 9.06 18.92
C LEU A 56 -15.21 7.55 18.72
N PHE A 57 -15.90 6.70 19.48
CA PHE A 57 -15.81 5.26 19.34
C PHE A 57 -16.31 4.76 17.98
N ASP A 58 -17.47 5.24 17.54
CA ASP A 58 -18.05 4.90 16.25
C ASP A 58 -17.14 5.35 15.10
N ALA A 59 -16.59 6.57 15.18
CA ALA A 59 -15.61 7.06 14.20
C ALA A 59 -14.37 6.15 14.12
N GLU A 60 -13.89 5.62 15.25
CA GLU A 60 -12.75 4.71 15.28
C GLU A 60 -13.09 3.32 14.70
N VAL A 61 -14.29 2.81 15.00
CA VAL A 61 -14.81 1.58 14.40
C VAL A 61 -14.90 1.72 12.87
N ASP A 62 -15.41 2.85 12.39
CA ASP A 62 -15.53 3.11 10.96
C ASP A 62 -14.16 3.32 10.30
N ARG A 63 -13.19 3.91 11.00
CA ARG A 63 -11.79 4.02 10.55
C ARG A 63 -11.16 2.64 10.33
N ARG A 64 -11.41 1.70 11.24
CA ARG A 64 -11.00 0.29 11.09
C ARG A 64 -11.69 -0.36 9.89
N LYS A 65 -13.03 -0.31 9.82
CA LYS A 65 -13.81 -0.91 8.72
C LYS A 65 -13.36 -0.35 7.37
N GLY A 66 -13.11 0.95 7.29
CA GLY A 66 -12.62 1.61 6.09
C GLY A 66 -11.24 1.09 5.66
N SER A 67 -10.37 0.78 6.62
CA SER A 67 -9.06 0.16 6.33
C SER A 67 -9.22 -1.28 5.85
N ASP A 68 -10.06 -2.09 6.50
CA ASP A 68 -10.33 -3.47 6.10
C ASP A 68 -10.98 -3.53 4.70
N ALA A 69 -11.92 -2.64 4.40
CA ALA A 69 -12.54 -2.52 3.08
C ALA A 69 -11.52 -2.16 1.99
N LYS A 70 -10.65 -1.17 2.24
CA LYS A 70 -9.58 -0.79 1.30
C LYS A 70 -8.61 -1.94 1.05
N ALA A 71 -8.24 -2.70 2.07
CA ALA A 71 -7.36 -3.86 1.91
C ALA A 71 -8.02 -4.94 1.04
N GLY A 72 -9.32 -5.19 1.23
CA GLY A 72 -10.09 -6.11 0.39
C GLY A 72 -10.13 -5.68 -1.09
N ILE A 73 -10.36 -4.38 -1.35
CA ILE A 73 -10.34 -3.82 -2.72
C ILE A 73 -8.96 -4.00 -3.36
N TYR A 74 -7.88 -3.67 -2.65
CA TYR A 74 -6.53 -3.86 -3.17
C TYR A 74 -6.21 -5.33 -3.45
N LEU A 75 -6.64 -6.25 -2.58
CA LEU A 75 -6.43 -7.67 -2.79
C LEU A 75 -7.18 -8.19 -4.03
N ALA A 76 -8.41 -7.72 -4.27
CA ALA A 76 -9.16 -8.04 -5.47
C ALA A 76 -8.43 -7.53 -6.74
N ALA A 77 -7.93 -6.29 -6.71
CA ALA A 77 -7.15 -5.73 -7.83
C ALA A 77 -5.87 -6.53 -8.09
N ILE A 78 -5.12 -6.88 -7.04
CA ILE A 78 -3.91 -7.71 -7.15
C ILE A 78 -4.25 -9.07 -7.78
N THR A 79 -5.33 -9.70 -7.33
CA THR A 79 -5.79 -11.00 -7.84
C THR A 79 -6.17 -10.92 -9.32
N ALA A 80 -6.80 -9.82 -9.74
CA ALA A 80 -7.15 -9.58 -11.14
C ALA A 80 -5.92 -9.29 -12.04
N LEU A 81 -4.85 -8.73 -11.48
CA LEU A 81 -3.61 -8.42 -12.22
C LEU A 81 -2.70 -9.64 -12.43
N ILE A 82 -2.77 -10.65 -11.56
CA ILE A 82 -1.91 -11.84 -11.66
C ILE A 82 -2.07 -12.55 -13.02
N PRO A 83 -3.28 -12.87 -13.51
CA PRO A 83 -3.43 -13.49 -14.83
C PRO A 83 -2.86 -12.66 -15.98
N VAL A 84 -2.98 -11.33 -15.90
CA VAL A 84 -2.47 -10.40 -16.92
C VAL A 84 -0.94 -10.43 -16.95
N LEU A 85 -0.29 -10.50 -15.79
CA LEU A 85 1.17 -10.65 -15.73
C LEU A 85 1.61 -12.00 -16.30
N VAL A 86 0.92 -13.08 -15.93
CA VAL A 86 1.26 -14.44 -16.40
C VAL A 86 1.13 -14.56 -17.92
N SER A 87 0.10 -13.94 -18.53
CA SER A 87 -0.11 -14.03 -19.98
C SER A 87 0.99 -13.34 -20.81
N LEU A 88 1.73 -12.39 -20.23
CA LEU A 88 2.79 -11.66 -20.91
C LEU A 88 4.15 -12.38 -20.88
N LEU A 89 4.32 -13.36 -20.00
CA LEU A 89 5.57 -14.09 -19.79
C LEU A 89 6.14 -14.72 -21.08
N PRO A 90 5.32 -15.35 -21.96
CA PRO A 90 5.82 -15.89 -23.23
C PRO A 90 6.33 -14.81 -24.19
N THR A 91 5.72 -13.63 -24.18
CA THR A 91 6.08 -12.51 -25.07
C THR A 91 7.44 -11.91 -24.70
N LEU A 92 7.79 -11.92 -23.41
CA LEU A 92 9.07 -11.42 -22.90
C LEU A 92 10.27 -12.27 -23.33
N TRP A 93 10.05 -13.56 -23.56
CA TRP A 93 11.08 -14.55 -23.87
C TRP A 93 10.75 -15.25 -25.18
N SER A 94 10.84 -14.52 -26.28
CA SER A 94 10.69 -15.06 -27.64
C SER A 94 12.01 -15.03 -28.40
N ASP A 95 12.25 -16.04 -29.23
CA ASP A 95 13.44 -16.14 -30.11
C ASP A 95 13.58 -14.97 -31.10
N LYS A 96 12.49 -14.19 -31.30
CA LYS A 96 12.47 -13.01 -32.17
C LYS A 96 12.91 -11.72 -31.48
N SER A 97 13.03 -11.72 -30.15
CA SER A 97 13.42 -10.54 -29.39
C SER A 97 14.94 -10.42 -29.31
N SER A 98 15.46 -9.19 -29.40
CA SER A 98 16.88 -8.97 -29.12
C SER A 98 17.19 -9.47 -27.70
N LYS A 99 18.27 -10.24 -27.53
CA LYS A 99 18.64 -10.83 -26.21
C LYS A 99 18.70 -9.78 -25.10
N TRP A 100 19.07 -8.54 -25.45
CA TRP A 100 19.10 -7.40 -24.54
C TRP A 100 17.72 -6.91 -24.11
N LEU A 101 16.78 -6.76 -25.06
CA LEU A 101 15.39 -6.41 -24.75
C LEU A 101 14.74 -7.48 -23.85
N GLY A 102 14.93 -8.76 -24.18
CA GLY A 102 14.41 -9.86 -23.36
C GLY A 102 14.92 -9.82 -21.93
N CYS A 103 16.22 -9.57 -21.74
CA CYS A 103 16.84 -9.43 -20.42
C CYS A 103 16.26 -8.25 -19.62
N ILE A 104 16.21 -7.05 -20.20
CA ILE A 104 15.65 -5.85 -19.54
C ILE A 104 14.17 -6.08 -19.20
N SER A 105 13.41 -6.64 -20.14
CA SER A 105 11.97 -6.84 -19.97
C SER A 105 11.67 -7.88 -18.89
N LEU A 106 12.48 -8.94 -18.77
CA LEU A 106 12.42 -9.89 -17.66
C LEU A 106 12.76 -9.25 -16.31
N MET A 107 13.77 -8.39 -16.25
CA MET A 107 14.12 -7.67 -15.01
C MET A 107 12.97 -6.77 -14.56
N LEU A 108 12.41 -5.97 -15.48
CA LEU A 108 11.25 -5.11 -15.19
C LEU A 108 10.02 -5.92 -14.79
N PHE A 109 9.78 -7.05 -15.46
CA PHE A 109 8.70 -7.96 -15.11
C PHE A 109 8.87 -8.55 -13.70
N GLY A 110 10.05 -9.08 -13.39
CA GLY A 110 10.37 -9.61 -12.07
C GLY A 110 10.22 -8.55 -10.96
N LEU A 111 10.63 -7.32 -11.24
CA LEU A 111 10.46 -6.19 -10.33
C LEU A 111 8.98 -5.82 -10.12
N ALA A 112 8.18 -5.77 -11.19
CA ALA A 112 6.74 -5.53 -11.10
C ALA A 112 6.04 -6.63 -10.27
N VAL A 113 6.40 -7.89 -10.49
CA VAL A 113 5.89 -9.03 -9.69
C VAL A 113 6.30 -8.91 -8.23
N ALA A 114 7.56 -8.56 -7.94
CA ALA A 114 8.03 -8.38 -6.56
C ALA A 114 7.25 -7.29 -5.82
N PHE A 115 6.98 -6.16 -6.48
CA PHE A 115 6.12 -5.10 -5.93
C PHE A 115 4.69 -5.56 -5.69
N LEU A 116 4.11 -6.28 -6.65
CA LEU A 116 2.74 -6.77 -6.53
C LEU A 116 2.59 -7.76 -5.37
N LEU A 117 3.54 -8.69 -5.22
CA LEU A 117 3.57 -9.65 -4.10
C LEU A 117 3.73 -8.94 -2.75
N ARG A 118 4.57 -7.89 -2.68
CA ARG A 118 4.71 -7.10 -1.45
C ARG A 118 3.49 -6.27 -1.13
N ALA A 119 2.82 -5.69 -2.12
CA ALA A 119 1.52 -5.05 -1.92
C ALA A 119 0.52 -6.06 -1.33
N GLY A 120 0.46 -7.27 -1.88
CA GLY A 120 -0.39 -8.35 -1.38
C GLY A 120 -0.08 -8.73 0.07
N ALA A 121 1.20 -8.87 0.42
CA ALA A 121 1.61 -9.19 1.79
C ALA A 121 1.16 -8.12 2.81
N TRP A 122 1.28 -6.83 2.46
CA TRP A 122 0.79 -5.72 3.30
C TRP A 122 -0.74 -5.66 3.38
N ALA A 123 -1.44 -5.97 2.28
CA ALA A 123 -2.90 -6.05 2.26
C ALA A 123 -3.40 -7.18 3.18
N PHE A 124 -2.80 -8.38 3.09
CA PHE A 124 -3.10 -9.50 3.99
C PHE A 124 -2.79 -9.17 5.44
N ARG A 125 -1.67 -8.51 5.72
CA ARG A 125 -1.33 -8.05 7.08
C ARG A 125 -2.39 -7.09 7.61
N THR A 126 -2.92 -6.21 6.77
CA THR A 126 -4.00 -5.29 7.15
C THR A 126 -5.29 -6.05 7.47
N LEU A 127 -5.64 -7.08 6.69
CA LEU A 127 -6.84 -7.91 6.91
C LEU A 127 -6.72 -8.88 8.09
N LYS A 128 -5.51 -9.10 8.61
CA LYS A 128 -5.30 -10.02 9.74
C LYS A 128 -6.22 -9.64 10.89
N VAL A 129 -6.87 -10.66 11.46
CA VAL A 129 -7.70 -10.52 12.64
C VAL A 129 -6.79 -10.06 13.78
N ALA A 130 -7.03 -8.84 14.24
CA ALA A 130 -6.42 -8.27 15.44
C ALA A 130 -7.52 -8.05 16.47
N GLY A 131 -7.14 -8.13 17.75
CA GLY A 131 -8.02 -7.72 18.84
C GLY A 131 -8.49 -6.28 18.62
N PHE A 132 -9.68 -5.96 19.08
CA PHE A 132 -10.20 -4.60 19.09
C PHE A 132 -11.06 -4.49 20.34
N THR A 133 -10.75 -3.50 21.17
CA THR A 133 -11.45 -3.32 22.44
C THR A 133 -12.84 -2.81 22.14
N GLN A 134 -13.85 -3.56 22.59
CA GLN A 134 -15.25 -3.20 22.51
C GLN A 134 -15.86 -3.31 23.88
N LEU A 135 -16.83 -2.44 24.15
CA LEU A 135 -17.58 -2.51 25.38
C LEU A 135 -18.56 -3.70 25.34
N GLY A 136 -18.41 -4.63 26.29
CA GLY A 136 -19.25 -5.80 26.42
C GLY A 136 -20.52 -5.56 27.26
N PRO A 137 -21.55 -6.41 27.13
CA PRO A 137 -22.76 -6.35 27.97
C PRO A 137 -22.47 -6.45 29.47
N GLY A 138 -21.42 -7.18 29.87
CA GLY A 138 -21.03 -7.33 31.27
C GLY A 138 -20.42 -6.05 31.87
N GLU A 139 -19.58 -5.36 31.10
CA GLU A 139 -18.99 -4.07 31.49
C GLU A 139 -20.08 -3.00 31.60
N LEU A 140 -21.03 -3.00 30.66
CA LEU A 140 -22.21 -2.14 30.71
C LEU A 140 -23.04 -2.40 31.98
N ALA A 141 -23.33 -3.66 32.29
CA ALA A 141 -24.11 -4.04 33.47
C ALA A 141 -23.40 -3.70 34.80
N ASN A 142 -22.06 -3.74 34.83
CA ASN A 142 -21.28 -3.36 36.00
C ASN A 142 -21.27 -1.84 36.19
N THR A 143 -21.04 -1.09 35.12
CA THR A 143 -21.03 0.39 35.14
C THR A 143 -22.39 0.96 35.54
N TRP A 144 -23.48 0.27 35.17
CA TRP A 144 -24.84 0.69 35.52
C TRP A 144 -25.16 0.63 37.02
N LYS A 145 -24.33 -0.06 37.81
CA LYS A 145 -24.47 -0.16 39.28
C LYS A 145 -23.75 0.97 40.01
N GLU A 146 -22.96 1.77 39.32
CA GLU A 146 -22.20 2.88 39.90
C GLU A 146 -23.09 4.12 40.10
N GLY A 147 -22.65 5.05 40.95
CA GLY A 147 -23.41 6.28 41.25
C GLY A 147 -23.55 7.23 40.06
N SER A 148 -22.66 7.13 39.06
CA SER A 148 -22.65 7.97 37.84
C SER A 148 -22.42 7.12 36.58
N PRO A 149 -23.41 6.30 36.18
CA PRO A 149 -23.21 5.26 35.16
C PRO A 149 -22.90 5.82 33.77
N LYS A 150 -23.46 6.98 33.41
CA LYS A 150 -23.20 7.65 32.13
C LYS A 150 -21.75 8.13 32.02
N ALA A 151 -21.23 8.73 33.09
CA ALA A 151 -19.84 9.18 33.16
C ALA A 151 -18.86 7.99 33.11
N GLY A 152 -19.14 6.92 33.86
CA GLY A 152 -18.34 5.68 33.82
C GLY A 152 -18.30 5.05 32.43
N LEU A 153 -19.46 5.01 31.75
CA LEU A 153 -19.58 4.48 30.40
C LEU A 153 -18.79 5.31 29.38
N ALA A 154 -18.87 6.64 29.50
CA ALA A 154 -18.11 7.55 28.67
C ALA A 154 -16.59 7.33 28.82
N LYS A 155 -16.10 7.13 30.06
CA LYS A 155 -14.68 6.87 30.35
C LYS A 155 -14.21 5.54 29.77
N GLN A 156 -15.03 4.50 29.85
CA GLN A 156 -14.72 3.19 29.27
C GLN A 156 -14.63 3.26 27.75
N LEU A 157 -15.57 3.94 27.09
CA LEU A 157 -15.53 4.16 25.64
C LEU A 157 -14.29 4.95 25.21
N ALA A 158 -13.99 6.06 25.89
CA ALA A 158 -12.80 6.87 25.59
C ALA A 158 -11.49 6.07 25.78
N SER A 159 -11.41 5.26 26.85
CA SER A 159 -10.27 4.38 27.10
C SER A 159 -10.13 3.29 26.04
N ALA A 160 -11.25 2.71 25.59
CA ALA A 160 -11.26 1.73 24.51
C ALA A 160 -10.76 2.33 23.19
N VAL A 161 -11.19 3.55 22.85
CA VAL A 161 -10.69 4.29 21.68
C VAL A 161 -9.17 4.46 21.74
N LEU A 162 -8.66 4.95 22.88
CA LEU A 162 -7.22 5.20 23.04
C LEU A 162 -6.38 3.93 22.85
N HIS A 163 -6.86 2.79 23.36
CA HIS A 163 -6.23 1.50 23.13
C HIS A 163 -6.29 1.09 21.65
N ASN A 164 -7.42 1.32 20.99
CA ASN A 164 -7.64 0.95 19.59
C ASN A 164 -6.81 1.79 18.60
N TYR A 165 -6.37 3.00 18.96
CA TYR A 165 -5.58 3.84 18.06
C TYR A 165 -4.33 3.17 17.52
N SER A 166 -3.55 2.46 18.34
CA SER A 166 -2.34 1.77 17.89
C SER A 166 -2.66 0.68 16.85
N LEU A 167 -3.70 -0.10 17.12
CA LEU A 167 -4.14 -1.23 16.30
C LEU A 167 -4.66 -0.76 14.94
N VAL A 168 -5.48 0.29 14.92
CA VAL A 168 -6.01 0.86 13.68
C VAL A 168 -4.93 1.63 12.93
N ASN A 169 -4.00 2.31 13.62
CA ASN A 169 -2.87 2.96 12.96
C ASN A 169 -1.95 1.94 12.26
N GLU A 170 -1.75 0.75 12.81
CA GLU A 170 -1.02 -0.33 12.12
C GLU A 170 -1.74 -0.75 10.83
N LYS A 171 -3.07 -0.90 10.86
CA LYS A 171 -3.88 -1.20 9.67
C LYS A 171 -3.78 -0.08 8.62
N VAL A 172 -3.91 1.18 9.02
CA VAL A 172 -3.77 2.34 8.12
C VAL A 172 -2.37 2.37 7.50
N THR A 173 -1.33 2.05 8.28
CA THR A 173 0.05 1.94 7.79
C THR A 173 0.17 0.84 6.75
N GLY A 174 -0.42 -0.33 7.00
CA GLY A 174 -0.48 -1.41 6.02
C GLY A 174 -1.16 -1.01 4.71
N ILE A 175 -2.25 -0.23 4.78
CA ILE A 175 -2.92 0.34 3.60
C ILE A 175 -2.02 1.29 2.81
N LYS A 176 -1.33 2.21 3.49
CA LYS A 176 -0.40 3.15 2.85
C LYS A 176 0.72 2.40 2.12
N MET A 177 1.33 1.40 2.78
CA MET A 177 2.36 0.58 2.16
C MET A 177 1.84 -0.23 0.97
N THR A 178 0.64 -0.81 1.11
CA THR A 178 -0.02 -1.54 0.02
C THR A 178 -0.19 -0.64 -1.21
N HIS A 179 -0.71 0.58 -1.01
CA HIS A 179 -0.91 1.55 -2.07
C HIS A 179 0.41 1.93 -2.76
N GLU A 180 1.45 2.25 -1.99
CA GLU A 180 2.77 2.63 -2.51
C GLU A 180 3.41 1.52 -3.36
N TYR A 181 3.32 0.26 -2.92
CA TYR A 181 3.81 -0.88 -3.69
C TYR A 181 2.97 -1.15 -4.93
N LEU A 182 1.64 -1.03 -4.83
CA LEU A 182 0.74 -1.24 -5.97
C LEU A 182 0.97 -0.19 -7.05
N LEU A 183 1.18 1.07 -6.68
CA LEU A 183 1.49 2.16 -7.61
C LEU A 183 2.82 1.88 -8.34
N ARG A 184 3.86 1.43 -7.63
CA ARG A 184 5.15 1.06 -8.24
C ARG A 184 5.03 -0.15 -9.16
N ALA A 185 4.24 -1.16 -8.78
CA ALA A 185 3.95 -2.31 -9.64
C ALA A 185 3.29 -1.85 -10.94
N PHE A 186 2.26 -1.00 -10.84
CA PHE A 186 1.57 -0.43 -11.99
C PHE A 186 2.51 0.37 -12.89
N LEU A 187 3.29 1.30 -12.34
CA LEU A 187 4.24 2.11 -13.12
C LEU A 187 5.30 1.27 -13.81
N THR A 188 5.89 0.29 -13.10
CA THR A 188 6.89 -0.61 -13.67
C THR A 188 6.30 -1.44 -14.80
N PHE A 189 5.06 -1.90 -14.63
CA PHE A 189 4.32 -2.62 -15.66
C PHE A 189 4.00 -1.74 -16.87
N THR A 190 3.59 -0.49 -16.67
CA THR A 190 3.39 0.47 -17.77
C THR A 190 4.67 0.71 -18.55
N ILE A 191 5.81 0.90 -17.86
CA ILE A 191 7.12 1.07 -18.50
C ILE A 191 7.47 -0.17 -19.34
N LEU A 192 7.24 -1.36 -18.80
CA LEU A 192 7.45 -2.63 -19.51
C LEU A 192 6.63 -2.69 -20.81
N LEU A 193 5.35 -2.33 -20.76
CA LEU A 193 4.48 -2.32 -21.94
C LEU A 193 4.93 -1.29 -22.97
N VAL A 194 5.27 -0.08 -22.54
CA VAL A 194 5.80 0.97 -23.43
C VAL A 194 7.09 0.52 -24.10
N LEU A 195 8.00 -0.10 -23.35
CA LEU A 195 9.26 -0.62 -23.89
C LEU A 195 9.00 -1.70 -24.96
N GLN A 196 8.06 -2.61 -24.73
CA GLN A 196 7.68 -3.64 -25.71
C GLN A 196 7.10 -3.07 -26.99
N VAL A 197 6.38 -1.93 -26.93
CA VAL A 197 5.79 -1.29 -28.11
C VAL A 197 6.82 -0.44 -28.87
N ILE A 198 7.63 0.35 -28.14
CA ILE A 198 8.57 1.28 -28.76
C ILE A 198 9.76 0.54 -29.39
N TRP A 199 10.25 -0.54 -28.78
CA TRP A 199 11.46 -1.21 -29.25
C TRP A 199 11.35 -1.76 -30.69
N PRO A 200 10.31 -2.53 -31.05
CA PRO A 200 10.14 -3.01 -32.43
C PRO A 200 10.03 -1.87 -33.45
N VAL A 201 9.34 -0.77 -33.09
CA VAL A 201 9.22 0.41 -33.95
C VAL A 201 10.58 1.08 -34.13
N GLY A 202 11.38 1.22 -33.07
CA GLY A 202 12.72 1.77 -33.13
C GLY A 202 13.64 0.95 -34.03
N VAL A 203 13.61 -0.39 -33.90
CA VAL A 203 14.37 -1.30 -34.78
C VAL A 203 13.95 -1.10 -36.24
N TRP A 204 12.64 -1.06 -36.52
CA TRP A 204 12.12 -0.84 -37.87
C TRP A 204 12.57 0.51 -38.47
N VAL A 205 12.54 1.60 -37.70
CA VAL A 205 13.01 2.92 -38.16
C VAL A 205 14.51 2.91 -38.47
N VAL A 206 15.32 2.27 -37.62
CA VAL A 206 16.76 2.15 -37.85
C VAL A 206 17.05 1.34 -39.10
N GLU A 207 16.37 0.20 -39.30
CA GLU A 207 16.51 -0.62 -40.50
C GLU A 207 16.16 0.17 -41.77
N GLU A 208 15.07 0.94 -41.74
CA GLU A 208 14.65 1.74 -42.90
C GLU A 208 15.61 2.89 -43.21
N ARG A 209 16.16 3.56 -42.18
CA ARG A 209 17.25 4.54 -42.34
C ARG A 209 18.50 3.90 -42.94
N THR A 210 18.88 2.72 -42.45
CA THR A 210 20.07 2.01 -42.93
C THR A 210 19.94 1.64 -44.41
N LYS A 211 18.76 1.22 -44.86
CA LYS A 211 18.50 0.94 -46.28
C LYS A 211 18.62 2.18 -47.16
N LEU A 212 18.19 3.34 -46.67
CA LEU A 212 18.27 4.61 -47.39
C LEU A 212 19.71 5.12 -47.53
N ASP A 213 20.56 4.84 -46.53
CA ASP A 213 21.97 5.26 -46.52
C ASP A 213 22.91 4.31 -47.29
N THR A 214 22.50 3.05 -47.54
CA THR A 214 23.27 2.12 -48.37
C THR A 214 23.04 2.39 -49.87
N PRO A 215 24.08 2.75 -50.66
CA PRO A 215 23.92 2.93 -52.09
C PRO A 215 23.59 1.58 -52.75
N THR A 216 22.46 1.52 -53.45
CA THR A 216 22.07 0.37 -54.26
C THR A 216 23.15 0.16 -55.33
N PRO A 217 23.82 -1.02 -55.40
CA PRO A 217 24.78 -1.26 -56.46
C PRO A 217 24.04 -1.24 -57.80
N ALA A 218 24.40 -0.31 -58.68
CA ALA A 218 23.87 -0.25 -60.03
C ALA A 218 24.19 -1.57 -60.74
N PRO A 219 23.20 -2.29 -61.28
CA PRO A 219 23.48 -3.52 -62.02
C PRO A 219 24.28 -3.15 -63.28
N LEU A 220 25.53 -3.62 -63.35
CA LEU A 220 26.31 -3.56 -64.58
C LEU A 220 25.69 -4.53 -65.56
N ILE A 221 24.88 -4.00 -66.49
CA ILE A 221 24.36 -4.76 -67.63
C ILE A 221 25.55 -5.15 -68.49
N MET A 222 25.83 -6.45 -68.57
CA MET A 222 26.86 -7.00 -69.44
C MET A 222 26.40 -6.84 -70.90
N CYS A 223 26.97 -5.89 -71.63
CA CYS A 223 26.76 -5.79 -73.07
C CYS A 223 27.54 -6.92 -73.77
N TYR A 224 26.82 -7.87 -74.36
CA TYR A 224 27.40 -8.83 -75.29
C TYR A 224 27.62 -8.13 -76.65
N SER A 225 28.85 -8.19 -77.16
CA SER A 225 29.21 -7.88 -78.55
C SER A 225 29.31 -9.17 -79.37
#